data_AF-A0A4V4NF15-F1
#
_entry.id   AF-A0A4V4NF15-F1
#
_cell.length_a   1.000
_cell.length_b   1.000
_cell.length_c   1.000
_cell.angle_alpha   90.00
_cell.angle_beta   90.00
_cell.angle_gamma   90.00
#
_symmetry.space_group_name_H-M   'P 1'
#
loop_
_entity.id
_entity.type
_entity.pdbx_description
1 polymer ?
#
loop_
_entity_poly.entity_id
_entity_poly.type
_entity_poly.pdbx_seq_one_letter_code
_entity_poly.pdbx_strand_id
1 'polypeptide(L)'
;MRGTIDFDNKVIRLSGQILFSPNDSLACSVNPFAICLPVSTTTSTFTRLPSAPHDLPFANILWVENTNQPNEVEVTYAYPTDHVFETEQISSDFQLPYQDAKRKLVPNTQLITIDFSGTATSGENHDIREILLRHAYPHMNEKIQPQRIYVLINPHSGKGEALEIFNKEVKPILTSAHCKLTIKLTEYHGHATELAENLNIDDYDTILCASGDGTPYEVINGFYKRKDRAKAFNKINIVQTPGGSGNAMSLSCLGATSASLAALRILKGKSSQCDLMAVCKSSSDEVVLSFLSQTYGAIAQADIGTEWIRWIGGIRFDLGVVYQLLKDTKYPCELAVKLKCKGNDEISKHYEEMMKAPKKEEPITEENFKLHYYDDFKESARMENLPAGWEVYDSNVTLNNRIFYAGKMPYIAASTNFFPAALPTDGSIDLIVFDSRSKFLSTANALMSLDKGTHVWEDGVKHFKVEAFRLIPKSSKKCFISVDGEWFPYEPFQVEILNKVLRTILWDDEFTVTGYLENRN
;
A
#
# COMPACT_ATOMS: atom_id res chain seq x y z
N MET A 1 7.22 -15.86 4.20
CA MET A 1 8.64 -15.79 4.63
C MET A 1 8.80 -16.33 6.06
N ARG A 2 8.55 -17.63 6.32
CA ARG A 2 8.61 -18.20 7.69
C ARG A 2 9.95 -18.91 7.92
N GLY A 3 11.04 -18.15 8.02
CA GLY A 3 12.36 -18.71 8.31
C GLY A 3 13.23 -17.73 9.07
N THR A 4 14.15 -18.25 9.89
CA THR A 4 15.04 -17.47 10.75
C THR A 4 16.46 -18.05 10.75
N ILE A 5 17.45 -17.18 10.96
CA ILE A 5 18.81 -17.54 11.34
C ILE A 5 18.95 -17.27 12.84
N ASP A 6 19.12 -18.32 13.62
CA ASP A 6 19.37 -18.29 15.06
C ASP A 6 20.89 -18.20 15.28
N PHE A 7 21.38 -17.01 15.64
CA PHE A 7 22.81 -16.74 15.78
C PHE A 7 23.41 -17.39 17.03
N ASP A 8 22.62 -17.58 18.09
CA ASP A 8 23.10 -18.14 19.35
C ASP A 8 23.27 -19.65 19.25
N ASN A 9 22.25 -20.33 18.70
CA ASN A 9 22.26 -21.77 18.53
C ASN A 9 22.87 -22.19 17.19
N LYS A 10 23.16 -21.23 16.30
CA LYS A 10 23.86 -21.45 15.03
C LYS A 10 23.04 -22.26 14.05
N VAL A 11 21.74 -22.03 14.05
CA VAL A 11 20.74 -22.83 13.34
C VAL A 11 20.01 -21.99 12.31
N ILE A 12 19.77 -22.55 11.13
CA ILE A 12 18.81 -21.99 10.19
C ILE A 12 17.51 -22.78 10.30
N ARG A 13 16.40 -22.09 10.55
CA ARG A 13 15.07 -22.69 10.64
C ARG A 13 14.20 -22.27 9.46
N LEU A 14 13.48 -23.23 8.87
CA LEU A 14 12.35 -22.96 7.97
C LEU A 14 11.09 -23.59 8.54
N SER A 15 10.07 -22.77 8.75
CA SER A 15 8.76 -23.19 9.25
C SER A 15 8.87 -24.05 10.54
N GLY A 16 9.82 -23.70 11.41
CA GLY A 16 10.10 -24.41 12.66
C GLY A 16 11.01 -25.65 12.53
N GLN A 17 11.29 -26.11 11.31
CA GLN A 17 12.23 -27.20 11.05
C GLN A 17 13.65 -26.67 10.92
N ILE A 18 14.61 -27.38 11.53
CA ILE A 18 16.04 -27.12 11.40
C ILE A 18 16.48 -27.55 10.00
N LEU A 19 17.01 -26.64 9.19
CA LEU A 19 17.71 -27.00 7.95
C LEU A 19 19.18 -27.22 8.15
N PHE A 20 19.80 -26.43 9.03
CA PHE A 20 21.23 -26.47 9.29
C PHE A 20 21.46 -26.30 10.80
N SER A 21 22.22 -27.20 11.43
CA SER A 21 22.59 -27.16 12.86
C SER A 21 24.01 -27.72 13.06
N PRO A 22 24.82 -27.22 14.01
CA PRO A 22 26.15 -27.76 14.29
C PRO A 22 26.13 -29.07 15.10
N ASN A 23 25.01 -29.42 15.74
CA ASN A 23 24.91 -30.54 16.69
C ASN A 23 23.66 -31.39 16.40
N ASP A 24 23.75 -32.35 15.48
CA ASP A 24 22.72 -33.39 15.35
C ASP A 24 22.99 -34.54 16.33
N SER A 25 22.46 -34.40 17.54
CA SER A 25 22.26 -35.53 18.47
C SER A 25 20.85 -35.57 19.08
N LEU A 26 19.88 -34.81 18.54
CA LEU A 26 18.48 -34.88 18.97
C LEU A 26 17.60 -35.36 17.83
N ALA A 27 17.47 -36.69 17.77
CA ALA A 27 16.46 -37.37 16.98
C ALA A 27 15.04 -36.95 17.40
N CYS A 28 14.18 -36.64 16.42
CA CYS A 28 12.74 -36.87 16.54
C CYS A 28 12.13 -37.26 15.18
N SER A 29 11.86 -38.56 15.07
CA SER A 29 10.92 -39.32 14.21
C SER A 29 10.39 -38.70 12.90
N VAL A 30 10.94 -39.24 11.82
CA VAL A 30 10.42 -39.62 10.49
C VAL A 30 8.90 -39.45 10.19
N ASN A 31 8.61 -38.80 9.05
CA ASN A 31 7.51 -39.12 8.11
C ASN A 31 8.12 -39.12 6.68
N PRO A 32 7.74 -39.98 5.73
CA PRO A 32 8.64 -40.89 5.02
C PRO A 32 8.90 -40.40 3.58
N PHE A 33 9.42 -39.18 3.45
CA PHE A 33 10.06 -38.71 2.20
C PHE A 33 11.47 -38.13 2.45
N ALA A 34 11.99 -38.25 3.67
CA ALA A 34 13.29 -37.72 4.06
C ALA A 34 14.40 -38.77 3.86
N ILE A 35 15.40 -38.41 3.04
CA ILE A 35 16.64 -39.15 2.83
C ILE A 35 17.50 -38.96 4.09
N CYS A 36 17.79 -40.05 4.81
CA CYS A 36 18.63 -40.05 6.01
C CYS A 36 20.13 -39.88 5.66
N LEU A 37 20.85 -39.11 6.46
CA LEU A 37 22.32 -39.08 6.47
C LEU A 37 22.91 -39.06 7.90
N PRO A 38 24.15 -39.55 8.10
CA PRO A 38 24.67 -39.94 9.41
C PRO A 38 25.47 -38.85 10.13
N VAL A 39 25.60 -39.03 11.45
CA VAL A 39 26.09 -38.10 12.49
C VAL A 39 27.62 -38.05 12.61
N SER A 40 28.24 -36.86 12.76
CA SER A 40 29.43 -36.65 13.63
C SER A 40 29.69 -35.16 13.95
N THR A 41 30.44 -34.91 15.04
CA THR A 41 30.66 -33.65 15.78
C THR A 41 31.80 -32.76 15.26
N THR A 42 31.63 -31.43 15.20
CA THR A 42 32.72 -30.43 15.48
C THR A 42 32.21 -28.99 15.69
N THR A 43 33.04 -28.18 16.37
CA THR A 43 32.80 -26.82 16.87
C THR A 43 32.88 -25.73 15.79
N SER A 44 31.80 -24.96 15.61
CA SER A 44 31.75 -23.73 14.83
C SER A 44 32.14 -22.49 15.67
N THR A 45 32.68 -21.44 15.06
CA THR A 45 32.84 -20.12 15.69
C THR A 45 31.84 -19.14 15.08
N PHE A 46 31.06 -18.48 15.93
CA PHE A 46 30.12 -17.42 15.54
C PHE A 46 30.64 -16.15 16.19
N THR A 47 30.99 -15.13 15.42
CA THR A 47 31.33 -13.83 15.99
C THR A 47 30.06 -12.98 15.99
N ARG A 48 29.32 -13.05 17.11
CA ARG A 48 28.18 -12.17 17.38
C ARG A 48 28.72 -10.79 17.77
N LEU A 49 28.40 -9.76 17.00
CA LEU A 49 28.57 -8.38 17.46
C LEU A 49 27.59 -8.14 18.63
N PRO A 50 27.96 -7.39 19.69
CA PRO A 50 27.11 -7.18 20.87
C PRO A 50 25.69 -6.64 20.55
N SER A 51 25.52 -5.99 19.40
CA SER A 51 24.25 -5.42 18.92
C SER A 51 23.43 -6.32 17.99
N ALA A 52 23.90 -7.52 17.64
CA ALA A 52 23.19 -8.42 16.72
C ALA A 52 22.01 -9.12 17.42
N PRO A 53 20.86 -9.30 16.73
CA PRO A 53 19.70 -9.98 17.29
C PRO A 53 20.01 -11.47 17.52
N HIS A 54 19.21 -12.11 18.38
CA HIS A 54 19.33 -13.54 18.63
C HIS A 54 18.81 -14.36 17.43
N ASP A 55 17.70 -13.91 16.83
CA ASP A 55 17.12 -14.47 15.61
C ASP A 55 17.03 -13.41 14.51
N LEU A 56 17.39 -13.78 13.27
CA LEU A 56 17.22 -12.97 12.06
C LEU A 56 16.25 -13.63 11.08
N PRO A 57 15.01 -13.12 10.95
CA PRO A 57 14.07 -13.54 9.94
C PRO A 57 14.54 -13.23 8.53
N PHE A 58 14.23 -14.15 7.63
CA PHE A 58 14.52 -14.00 6.21
C PHE A 58 13.87 -12.78 5.57
N ALA A 59 12.74 -12.33 6.10
CA ALA A 59 12.07 -11.10 5.67
C ALA A 59 12.97 -9.85 5.84
N ASN A 60 13.95 -9.89 6.75
CA ASN A 60 14.84 -8.77 7.03
C ASN A 60 16.17 -8.83 6.28
N ILE A 61 16.53 -9.98 5.69
CA ILE A 61 17.77 -10.13 4.91
C ILE A 61 17.67 -9.26 3.66
N LEU A 62 18.59 -8.33 3.46
CA LEU A 62 18.68 -7.47 2.28
C LEU A 62 19.57 -8.09 1.21
N TRP A 63 20.68 -8.68 1.61
CA TRP A 63 21.59 -9.33 0.67
C TRP A 63 22.50 -10.35 1.35
N VAL A 64 23.08 -11.24 0.53
CA VAL A 64 24.06 -12.23 0.96
C VAL A 64 25.20 -12.29 -0.06
N GLU A 65 26.43 -12.18 0.41
CA GLU A 65 27.64 -12.29 -0.40
C GLU A 65 28.48 -13.49 0.06
N ASN A 66 29.11 -14.18 -0.90
CA ASN A 66 30.09 -15.21 -0.59
C ASN A 66 31.40 -14.54 -0.18
N THR A 67 32.06 -15.05 0.86
CA THR A 67 33.41 -14.61 1.20
C THR A 67 34.46 -15.48 0.48
N ASN A 68 35.73 -15.19 0.72
CA ASN A 68 36.83 -16.02 0.22
C ASN A 68 37.00 -17.33 1.02
N GLN A 69 36.27 -17.51 2.13
CA GLN A 69 36.32 -18.70 2.96
C GLN A 69 35.19 -19.66 2.58
N PRO A 70 35.44 -20.98 2.55
CA PRO A 70 34.39 -21.95 2.27
C PRO A 70 33.32 -21.91 3.36
N ASN A 71 32.06 -21.91 2.92
CA ASN A 71 30.87 -21.93 3.77
C ASN A 71 30.71 -20.72 4.70
N GLU A 72 31.37 -19.62 4.37
CA GLU A 72 31.18 -18.33 5.03
C GLU A 72 30.51 -17.35 4.07
N VAL A 73 29.49 -16.67 4.57
CA VAL A 73 28.73 -15.65 3.85
C VAL A 73 28.63 -14.39 4.69
N GLU A 74 28.68 -13.25 4.03
CA GLU A 74 28.34 -11.97 4.62
C GLU A 74 26.86 -11.69 4.40
N VAL A 75 26.09 -11.51 5.48
CA VAL A 75 24.65 -11.25 5.43
C VAL A 75 24.37 -9.81 5.84
N THR A 76 23.83 -9.03 4.92
CA THR A 76 23.29 -7.70 5.18
C THR A 76 21.79 -7.78 5.43
N TYR A 77 21.31 -7.14 6.49
CA TYR A 77 19.91 -7.19 6.90
C TYR A 77 19.42 -5.85 7.47
N ALA A 78 18.11 -5.64 7.43
CA ALA A 78 17.45 -4.48 8.04
C ALA A 78 17.21 -4.70 9.54
N TYR A 79 17.66 -3.75 10.35
CA TYR A 79 17.67 -3.79 11.80
C TYR A 79 16.99 -2.53 12.41
N PRO A 80 16.17 -2.65 13.47
CA PRO A 80 15.50 -1.50 14.09
C PRO A 80 16.47 -0.52 14.76
N THR A 81 16.19 0.79 14.69
CA THR A 81 17.04 1.84 15.32
C THR A 81 16.83 1.98 16.83
N ASP A 82 15.66 1.57 17.33
CA ASP A 82 15.26 1.83 18.70
C ASP A 82 15.75 0.66 19.57
N HIS A 83 16.91 0.81 20.20
CA HIS A 83 17.59 -0.20 21.03
C HIS A 83 16.86 -0.55 22.34
N VAL A 84 15.61 -1.02 22.29
CA VAL A 84 14.90 -1.60 23.45
C VAL A 84 14.76 -3.11 23.25
N PHE A 85 15.88 -3.82 23.37
CA PHE A 85 15.92 -5.29 23.48
C PHE A 85 16.95 -5.74 24.53
N GLU A 86 17.15 -4.92 25.58
CA GLU A 86 18.10 -5.18 26.69
C GLU A 86 17.53 -6.06 27.82
N THR A 87 16.45 -6.81 27.62
CA THR A 87 15.95 -7.75 28.64
C THR A 87 15.86 -9.18 28.11
N GLU A 88 16.46 -10.10 28.87
CA GLU A 88 16.72 -11.54 28.64
C GLU A 88 15.47 -12.43 28.41
N GLN A 89 14.37 -11.90 27.90
CA GLN A 89 13.21 -12.68 27.45
C GLN A 89 12.92 -12.36 25.99
N ILE A 90 13.70 -13.01 25.11
CA ILE A 90 13.40 -13.05 23.68
C ILE A 90 12.46 -14.22 23.45
N SER A 91 11.16 -13.92 23.42
CA SER A 91 10.19 -14.80 22.77
C SER A 91 9.98 -14.33 21.34
N SER A 92 10.37 -15.14 20.36
CA SER A 92 9.73 -15.35 19.03
C SER A 92 9.39 -14.18 18.08
N ASP A 93 9.48 -12.92 18.49
CA ASP A 93 8.74 -11.81 17.85
C ASP A 93 9.67 -10.80 17.16
N PHE A 94 10.72 -11.28 16.48
CA PHE A 94 11.37 -10.50 15.41
C PHE A 94 10.51 -10.47 14.13
N GLN A 95 9.38 -11.19 14.09
CA GLN A 95 8.38 -11.00 13.04
C GLN A 95 7.81 -9.59 13.16
N LEU A 96 8.07 -8.72 12.18
CA LEU A 96 7.49 -7.37 12.10
C LEU A 96 5.95 -7.49 12.09
N PRO A 97 5.26 -7.25 13.22
CA PRO A 97 3.82 -7.33 13.24
C PRO A 97 3.28 -6.19 12.40
N TYR A 98 2.12 -6.42 11.80
CA TYR A 98 1.37 -5.40 11.07
C TYR A 98 1.17 -4.09 11.89
N GLN A 99 1.16 -4.19 13.22
CA GLN A 99 0.98 -3.08 14.17
C GLN A 99 2.19 -2.12 14.28
N ASP A 100 3.32 -2.42 13.64
CA ASP A 100 4.57 -1.68 13.80
C ASP A 100 4.85 -0.67 12.67
N ALA A 101 3.80 -0.03 12.17
CA ALA A 101 3.85 0.84 10.99
C ALA A 101 4.86 2.01 11.10
N LYS A 102 5.34 2.36 12.30
CA LYS A 102 6.22 3.51 12.56
C LYS A 102 7.70 3.15 12.72
N ARG A 103 8.04 1.86 12.80
CA ARG A 103 9.42 1.43 13.13
C ARG A 103 10.42 1.87 12.06
N LYS A 104 11.53 2.46 12.51
CA LYS A 104 12.65 2.83 11.65
C LYS A 104 13.68 1.71 11.60
N LEU A 105 14.28 1.54 10.44
CA LEU A 105 15.22 0.46 10.13
C LEU A 105 16.49 1.04 9.53
N VAL A 106 17.62 0.43 9.84
CA VAL A 106 18.94 0.69 9.24
C VAL A 106 19.55 -0.62 8.77
N PRO A 107 20.36 -0.62 7.71
CA PRO A 107 21.10 -1.81 7.32
C PRO A 107 22.20 -2.11 8.34
N ASN A 108 22.40 -3.40 8.62
CA ASN A 108 23.54 -3.93 9.37
C ASN A 108 24.08 -5.16 8.66
N THR A 109 25.34 -5.51 8.90
CA THR A 109 26.04 -6.59 8.21
C THR A 109 26.74 -7.49 9.21
N GLN A 110 26.64 -8.80 8.99
CA GLN A 110 27.28 -9.80 9.85
C GLN A 110 27.82 -10.98 9.03
N LEU A 111 29.00 -11.47 9.42
CA LEU A 111 29.58 -12.69 8.87
C LEU A 111 28.92 -13.92 9.50
N ILE A 112 28.56 -14.89 8.66
CA ILE A 112 27.95 -16.15 9.05
C ILE A 112 28.74 -17.29 8.42
N THR A 113 29.27 -18.18 9.26
CA THR A 113 29.95 -19.41 8.82
C THR A 113 29.07 -20.62 9.15
N ILE A 114 28.77 -21.45 8.15
CA ILE A 114 27.97 -22.66 8.31
C ILE A 114 28.87 -23.86 8.01
N ASP A 115 29.13 -24.74 8.97
CA ASP A 115 29.91 -25.94 8.69
C ASP A 115 29.02 -27.05 8.11
N PHE A 116 29.38 -27.61 6.95
CA PHE A 116 28.66 -28.70 6.28
C PHE A 116 29.21 -30.09 6.60
N SER A 117 30.09 -30.23 7.60
CA SER A 117 30.87 -31.44 7.88
C SER A 117 30.07 -32.71 8.26
N GLY A 118 28.73 -32.74 8.18
CA GLY A 118 27.89 -33.88 8.54
C GLY A 118 26.82 -34.37 7.54
N THR A 119 26.49 -33.65 6.46
CA THR A 119 25.29 -33.95 5.63
C THR A 119 25.55 -34.13 4.13
N ALA A 120 26.81 -34.30 3.70
CA ALA A 120 27.10 -34.54 2.30
C ALA A 120 26.82 -35.99 1.87
N THR A 121 25.61 -36.30 1.40
CA THR A 121 25.50 -37.24 0.29
C THR A 121 26.23 -36.60 -0.88
N SER A 122 27.28 -37.25 -1.34
CA SER A 122 28.06 -36.91 -2.53
C SER A 122 27.21 -36.35 -3.68
N GLY A 123 27.36 -35.06 -3.98
CA GLY A 123 26.95 -34.50 -5.30
C GLY A 123 26.38 -33.08 -5.31
N GLU A 124 25.76 -32.60 -4.23
CA GLU A 124 25.10 -31.29 -4.24
C GLU A 124 25.95 -30.23 -3.51
N ASN A 125 26.59 -29.35 -4.27
CA ASN A 125 27.28 -28.17 -3.76
C ASN A 125 26.20 -27.13 -3.41
N HIS A 126 25.73 -27.12 -2.16
CA HIS A 126 24.71 -26.16 -1.73
C HIS A 126 25.31 -24.77 -1.55
N ASP A 127 25.02 -23.85 -2.48
CA ASP A 127 25.37 -22.44 -2.33
C ASP A 127 24.48 -21.79 -1.24
N ILE A 128 25.02 -21.65 -0.02
CA ILE A 128 24.33 -21.05 1.14
C ILE A 128 23.71 -19.71 0.76
N ARG A 129 24.45 -18.90 0.00
CA ARG A 129 24.00 -17.60 -0.45
C ARG A 129 22.71 -17.74 -1.24
N GLU A 130 22.66 -18.65 -2.20
CA GLU A 130 21.47 -18.86 -3.03
C GLU A 130 20.29 -19.37 -2.18
N ILE A 131 20.53 -20.25 -1.22
CA ILE A 131 19.50 -20.73 -0.30
C ILE A 131 18.92 -19.58 0.52
N LEU A 132 19.76 -18.77 1.16
CA LEU A 132 19.33 -17.66 1.99
C LEU A 132 18.58 -16.62 1.17
N LEU A 133 19.13 -16.22 0.02
CA LEU A 133 18.51 -15.25 -0.87
C LEU A 133 17.17 -15.76 -1.40
N ARG A 134 17.06 -17.02 -1.83
CA ARG A 134 15.80 -17.61 -2.31
C ARG A 134 14.68 -17.57 -1.27
N HIS A 135 15.01 -17.74 0.00
CA HIS A 135 14.01 -17.65 1.07
C HIS A 135 13.75 -16.22 1.54
N ALA A 136 14.74 -15.33 1.41
CA ALA A 136 14.58 -13.90 1.67
C ALA A 136 13.75 -13.20 0.58
N TYR A 137 13.77 -13.71 -0.65
CA TYR A 137 13.08 -13.17 -1.82
C TYR A 137 12.28 -14.25 -2.55
N PRO A 138 11.25 -14.83 -1.92
CA PRO A 138 10.52 -15.98 -2.47
C PRO A 138 9.74 -15.65 -3.76
N HIS A 139 9.52 -14.35 -4.04
CA HIS A 139 8.79 -13.85 -5.21
C HIS A 139 9.70 -13.62 -6.43
N MET A 140 11.02 -13.73 -6.28
CA MET A 140 11.95 -13.62 -7.41
C MET A 140 12.21 -15.01 -8.02
N ASN A 141 12.11 -15.12 -9.35
CA ASN A 141 12.34 -16.37 -10.11
C ASN A 141 13.80 -16.85 -10.01
N GLU A 142 14.12 -18.00 -10.65
CA GLU A 142 15.35 -18.84 -10.59
C GLU A 142 16.72 -18.16 -10.41
N LYS A 143 16.88 -16.86 -10.66
CA LYS A 143 18.05 -16.07 -10.28
C LYS A 143 17.63 -14.74 -9.67
N ILE A 144 18.07 -14.50 -8.44
CA ILE A 144 17.86 -13.22 -7.74
C ILE A 144 18.69 -12.14 -8.42
N GLN A 145 18.01 -11.24 -9.13
CA GLN A 145 18.60 -10.09 -9.79
C GLN A 145 18.27 -8.82 -9.01
N PRO A 146 19.21 -7.87 -8.86
CA PRO A 146 18.91 -6.63 -8.20
C PRO A 146 17.88 -5.80 -8.98
N GLN A 147 16.86 -5.30 -8.29
CA GLN A 147 15.77 -4.52 -8.89
C GLN A 147 16.27 -3.19 -9.47
N ARG A 148 15.71 -2.79 -10.61
CA ARG A 148 15.98 -1.49 -11.26
C ARG A 148 14.86 -0.53 -10.91
N ILE A 149 15.17 0.49 -10.12
CA ILE A 149 14.19 1.39 -9.51
C ILE A 149 14.38 2.81 -10.03
N TYR A 150 13.34 3.36 -10.64
CA TYR A 150 13.26 4.77 -11.00
C TYR A 150 12.63 5.55 -9.83
N VAL A 151 13.43 6.36 -9.15
CA VAL A 151 13.02 7.09 -7.95
C VAL A 151 12.61 8.51 -8.33
N LEU A 152 11.38 8.88 -8.02
CA LEU A 152 10.86 10.25 -8.14
C LEU A 152 10.72 10.87 -6.76
N ILE A 153 11.31 12.06 -6.59
CA ILE A 153 11.27 12.81 -5.34
C ILE A 153 10.84 14.25 -5.63
N ASN A 154 9.74 14.69 -5.04
CA ASN A 154 9.43 16.10 -4.91
C ASN A 154 10.14 16.64 -3.66
N PRO A 155 11.21 17.46 -3.80
CA PRO A 155 11.97 17.96 -2.66
C PRO A 155 11.14 18.88 -1.74
N HIS A 156 10.03 19.43 -2.23
CA HIS A 156 9.12 20.28 -1.46
C HIS A 156 7.97 19.51 -0.80
N SER A 157 7.93 18.18 -0.91
CA SER A 157 6.91 17.37 -0.23
C SER A 157 6.99 17.48 1.29
N GLY A 158 5.83 17.46 1.94
CA GLY A 158 5.72 17.53 3.40
C GLY A 158 6.24 18.86 3.94
N LYS A 159 7.29 18.81 4.77
CA LYS A 159 8.00 19.98 5.30
C LYS A 159 9.22 20.39 4.46
N GLY A 160 9.36 19.83 3.25
CA GLY A 160 10.56 20.01 2.42
C GLY A 160 11.69 19.05 2.76
N GLU A 161 11.39 17.95 3.45
CA GLU A 161 12.38 16.99 3.98
C GLU A 161 12.44 15.69 3.16
N ALA A 162 11.64 15.55 2.09
CA ALA A 162 11.49 14.29 1.35
C ALA A 162 12.83 13.74 0.82
N LEU A 163 13.69 14.61 0.29
CA LEU A 163 15.02 14.21 -0.20
C LEU A 163 15.94 13.77 0.95
N GLU A 164 15.86 14.42 2.11
CA GLU A 164 16.63 14.05 3.28
C GLU A 164 16.17 12.70 3.84
N ILE A 165 14.86 12.52 3.99
CA ILE A 165 14.23 11.26 4.42
C ILE A 165 14.63 10.13 3.46
N PHE A 166 14.55 10.35 2.15
CA PHE A 166 14.98 9.36 1.18
C PHE A 166 16.45 8.97 1.37
N ASN A 167 17.35 9.95 1.48
CA ASN A 167 18.78 9.68 1.62
C ASN A 167 19.14 8.99 2.95
N LYS A 168 18.43 9.29 4.04
CA LYS A 168 18.70 8.74 5.37
C LYS A 168 18.03 7.40 5.64
N GLU A 169 16.81 7.20 5.15
CA GLU A 169 15.96 6.07 5.55
C GLU A 169 15.68 5.07 4.43
N VAL A 170 15.53 5.54 3.18
CA VAL A 170 15.13 4.68 2.05
C VAL A 170 16.34 4.17 1.28
N LYS A 171 17.20 5.09 0.84
CA LYS A 171 18.37 4.80 0.00
C LYS A 171 19.28 3.74 0.64
N PRO A 172 19.64 3.78 1.94
CA PRO A 172 20.52 2.79 2.54
C PRO A 172 19.95 1.37 2.43
N ILE A 173 18.65 1.20 2.69
CA ILE A 173 17.98 -0.11 2.60
C ILE A 173 18.02 -0.64 1.16
N LEU A 174 17.68 0.20 0.17
CA LEU A 174 17.66 -0.22 -1.24
C LEU A 174 19.07 -0.51 -1.79
N THR A 175 20.07 0.30 -1.42
CA THR A 175 21.45 0.07 -1.86
C THR A 175 22.06 -1.17 -1.19
N SER A 176 21.72 -1.45 0.06
CA SER A 176 22.11 -2.68 0.76
C SER A 176 21.44 -3.93 0.20
N ALA A 177 20.33 -3.79 -0.53
CA ALA A 177 19.72 -4.84 -1.34
C ALA A 177 20.22 -4.84 -2.81
N HIS A 178 21.31 -4.12 -3.09
CA HIS A 178 21.97 -4.02 -4.40
C HIS A 178 21.11 -3.42 -5.52
N CYS A 179 19.99 -2.77 -5.19
CA CYS A 179 19.09 -2.19 -6.18
C CYS A 179 19.78 -1.11 -7.01
N LYS A 180 19.50 -1.09 -8.32
CA LYS A 180 20.01 -0.07 -9.25
C LYS A 180 19.05 1.11 -9.27
N LEU A 181 19.46 2.22 -8.68
CA LEU A 181 18.61 3.41 -8.51
C LEU A 181 18.91 4.46 -9.58
N THR A 182 17.88 4.93 -10.29
CA THR A 182 17.92 6.20 -11.04
C THR A 182 17.10 7.22 -10.30
N ILE A 183 17.73 8.26 -9.75
CA ILE A 183 17.04 9.26 -8.91
C ILE A 183 16.76 10.51 -9.73
N LYS A 184 15.52 11.01 -9.66
CA LYS A 184 15.07 12.25 -10.29
C LYS A 184 14.30 13.10 -9.29
N LEU A 185 14.65 14.38 -9.25
CA LEU A 185 13.91 15.38 -8.49
C LEU A 185 12.88 16.02 -9.41
N THR A 186 11.65 16.15 -8.95
CA THR A 186 10.63 16.92 -9.66
C THR A 186 10.80 18.40 -9.36
N GLU A 187 10.38 19.24 -10.31
CA GLU A 187 10.69 20.68 -10.31
C GLU A 187 9.42 21.55 -10.30
N TYR A 188 8.32 21.05 -10.86
CA TYR A 188 7.03 21.74 -10.94
C TYR A 188 5.88 20.74 -10.91
N HIS A 189 4.66 21.23 -10.69
CA HIS A 189 3.43 20.45 -10.74
C HIS A 189 3.24 19.84 -12.14
N GLY A 190 3.04 18.52 -12.22
CA GLY A 190 2.94 17.78 -13.48
C GLY A 190 4.27 17.26 -14.03
N HIS A 191 5.42 17.61 -13.43
CA HIS A 191 6.72 17.09 -13.89
C HIS A 191 6.80 15.56 -13.70
N ALA A 192 6.21 14.97 -12.64
CA ALA A 192 6.20 13.50 -12.52
C ALA A 192 5.31 12.84 -13.58
N THR A 193 4.22 13.49 -13.99
CA THR A 193 3.39 13.06 -15.12
C THR A 193 4.19 12.99 -16.41
N GLU A 194 4.93 14.07 -16.73
CA GLU A 194 5.78 14.12 -17.93
C GLU A 194 6.89 13.07 -17.92
N LEU A 195 7.55 12.88 -16.77
CA LEU A 195 8.59 11.87 -16.61
C LEU A 195 8.04 10.45 -16.78
N ALA A 196 6.85 10.17 -16.23
CA ALA A 196 6.21 8.86 -16.32
C ALA A 196 5.68 8.57 -17.74
N GLU A 197 5.09 9.57 -18.40
CA GLU A 197 4.62 9.48 -19.79
C GLU A 197 5.77 9.15 -20.76
N ASN A 198 6.95 9.74 -20.56
CA ASN A 198 8.10 9.58 -21.45
C ASN A 198 9.11 8.51 -21.01
N LEU A 199 8.86 7.80 -19.90
CA LEU A 199 9.79 6.81 -19.36
C LEU A 199 10.00 5.65 -20.35
N ASN A 200 11.26 5.23 -20.52
CA ASN A 200 11.52 3.92 -21.13
C ASN A 200 11.26 2.82 -20.08
N ILE A 201 10.07 2.22 -20.13
CA ILE A 201 9.63 1.20 -19.17
C ILE A 201 10.49 -0.07 -19.21
N ASP A 202 11.28 -0.29 -20.26
CA ASP A 202 12.11 -1.49 -20.36
C ASP A 202 13.36 -1.44 -19.47
N ASP A 203 13.76 -0.25 -19.03
CA ASP A 203 14.93 -0.01 -18.18
C ASP A 203 14.68 -0.23 -16.69
N TYR A 204 13.41 -0.37 -16.29
CA TYR A 204 13.00 -0.39 -14.88
C TYR A 204 12.01 -1.52 -14.59
N ASP A 205 11.93 -1.86 -13.31
CA ASP A 205 10.97 -2.83 -12.76
C ASP A 205 9.96 -2.13 -11.82
N THR A 206 10.38 -1.00 -11.23
CA THR A 206 9.61 -0.25 -10.24
C THR A 206 9.82 1.25 -10.42
N ILE A 207 8.74 2.03 -10.31
CA ILE A 207 8.79 3.47 -10.02
C ILE A 207 8.49 3.67 -8.54
N LEU A 208 9.46 4.26 -7.84
CA LEU A 208 9.34 4.61 -6.43
C LEU A 208 9.05 6.10 -6.27
N CYS A 209 7.86 6.42 -5.77
CA CYS A 209 7.48 7.78 -5.37
C CYS A 209 7.90 8.01 -3.91
N ALA A 210 9.06 8.62 -3.69
CA ALA A 210 9.54 8.95 -2.35
C ALA A 210 9.10 10.37 -1.96
N SER A 211 7.80 10.54 -1.77
CA SER A 211 7.09 11.84 -1.61
C SER A 211 5.71 11.62 -0.98
N GLY A 212 4.78 12.58 -1.11
CA GLY A 212 3.37 12.39 -0.72
C GLY A 212 2.50 11.77 -1.84
N ASP A 213 1.19 11.69 -1.61
CA ASP A 213 0.21 11.04 -2.50
C ASP A 213 0.06 11.69 -3.90
N GLY A 214 0.38 12.99 -4.04
CA GLY A 214 0.34 13.67 -5.34
C GLY A 214 1.35 13.13 -6.36
N THR A 215 2.49 12.58 -5.91
CA THR A 215 3.50 12.00 -6.83
C THR A 215 3.03 10.69 -7.49
N PRO A 216 2.53 9.66 -6.78
CA PRO A 216 1.95 8.49 -7.43
C PRO A 216 0.72 8.86 -8.28
N TYR A 217 -0.09 9.85 -7.86
CA TYR A 217 -1.18 10.39 -8.68
C TYR A 217 -0.67 10.90 -10.04
N GLU A 218 0.37 11.74 -10.04
CA GLU A 218 0.98 12.26 -11.27
C GLU A 218 1.57 11.13 -12.15
N VAL A 219 2.23 10.14 -11.54
CA VAL A 219 2.82 8.99 -12.26
C VAL A 219 1.75 8.14 -12.94
N ILE A 220 0.68 7.79 -12.21
CA ILE A 220 -0.42 6.97 -12.74
C ILE A 220 -1.09 7.69 -13.92
N ASN A 221 -1.33 8.99 -13.81
CA ASN A 221 -1.92 9.78 -14.89
C ASN A 221 -0.95 9.97 -16.07
N GLY A 222 0.37 10.05 -15.83
CA GLY A 222 1.37 10.05 -16.89
C GLY A 222 1.40 8.73 -17.65
N PHE A 223 1.29 7.61 -16.94
CA PHE A 223 1.17 6.28 -17.55
C PHE A 223 -0.11 6.14 -18.38
N TYR A 224 -1.23 6.68 -17.90
CA TYR A 224 -2.49 6.62 -18.63
C TYR A 224 -2.47 7.38 -19.97
N LYS A 225 -1.63 8.41 -20.10
CA LYS A 225 -1.43 9.17 -21.35
C LYS A 225 -0.60 8.42 -22.41
N ARG A 226 0.11 7.36 -22.01
CA ARG A 226 0.99 6.61 -22.91
C ARG A 226 0.20 5.85 -23.98
N LYS A 227 0.79 5.76 -25.18
CA LYS A 227 0.27 4.90 -26.26
C LYS A 227 0.39 3.41 -25.93
N ASP A 228 1.39 3.02 -25.13
CA ASP A 228 1.64 1.66 -24.68
C ASP A 228 1.24 1.45 -23.21
N ARG A 229 0.23 2.19 -22.71
CA ARG A 229 -0.16 2.19 -21.29
C ARG A 229 -0.45 0.80 -20.74
N ALA A 230 -1.14 -0.09 -21.48
CA ALA A 230 -1.37 -1.45 -21.01
C ALA A 230 -0.06 -2.20 -20.74
N LYS A 231 0.95 -2.07 -21.61
CA LYS A 231 2.29 -2.64 -21.40
C LYS A 231 2.96 -2.01 -20.18
N ALA A 232 2.86 -0.69 -20.03
CA ALA A 232 3.48 0.05 -18.92
C ALA A 232 2.90 -0.37 -17.56
N PHE A 233 1.57 -0.35 -17.42
CA PHE A 233 0.85 -0.78 -16.22
C PHE A 233 1.05 -2.28 -15.94
N ASN A 234 1.16 -3.13 -16.97
CA ASN A 234 1.42 -4.56 -16.77
C ASN A 234 2.83 -4.84 -16.23
N LYS A 235 3.81 -3.98 -16.55
CA LYS A 235 5.23 -4.23 -16.28
C LYS A 235 5.74 -3.61 -14.99
N ILE A 236 5.42 -2.34 -14.76
CA ILE A 236 6.08 -1.53 -13.73
C ILE A 236 5.25 -1.53 -12.45
N ASN A 237 5.89 -1.82 -11.32
CA ASN A 237 5.28 -1.55 -10.02
C ASN A 237 5.35 -0.06 -9.70
N ILE A 238 4.23 0.56 -9.38
CA ILE A 238 4.20 1.93 -8.85
C ILE A 238 4.02 1.84 -7.34
N VAL A 239 4.98 2.36 -6.59
CA VAL A 239 5.00 2.28 -5.10
C VAL A 239 5.32 3.63 -4.48
N GLN A 240 5.01 3.76 -3.19
CA GLN A 240 5.28 4.97 -2.41
C GLN A 240 6.06 4.64 -1.14
N THR A 241 7.08 5.45 -0.83
CA THR A 241 7.65 5.53 0.52
C THR A 241 7.28 6.88 1.15
N PRO A 242 6.94 6.94 2.45
CA PRO A 242 6.56 8.17 3.12
C PRO A 242 7.63 9.28 2.99
N GLY A 243 7.22 10.41 2.41
CA GLY A 243 8.04 11.63 2.32
C GLY A 243 7.21 12.90 2.28
N GLY A 244 5.88 12.79 2.30
CA GLY A 244 4.94 13.90 2.26
C GLY A 244 4.04 14.00 3.50
N SER A 245 3.12 14.96 3.45
CA SER A 245 2.10 15.18 4.49
C SER A 245 0.98 14.14 4.50
N GLY A 246 0.75 13.48 3.35
CA GLY A 246 -0.14 12.33 3.18
C GLY A 246 0.64 11.22 2.48
N ASN A 247 0.55 10.00 2.99
CA ASN A 247 1.25 8.81 2.51
C ASN A 247 0.30 7.61 2.54
N ALA A 248 -0.93 7.84 2.05
CA ALA A 248 -2.04 6.92 2.10
C ALA A 248 -1.74 5.62 1.34
N MET A 249 -1.07 5.70 0.18
CA MET A 249 -0.69 4.52 -0.60
C MET A 249 0.30 3.63 0.16
N SER A 250 1.32 4.21 0.77
CA SER A 250 2.30 3.49 1.59
C SER A 250 1.62 2.78 2.76
N LEU A 251 0.74 3.48 3.49
CA LEU A 251 0.02 2.86 4.59
C LEU A 251 -0.90 1.76 4.05
N SER A 252 -1.77 2.04 3.09
CA SER A 252 -2.77 1.08 2.60
C SER A 252 -2.18 -0.16 1.93
N CYS A 253 -1.06 -0.03 1.19
CA CYS A 253 -0.45 -1.15 0.47
C CYS A 253 0.60 -1.90 1.30
N LEU A 254 1.39 -1.16 2.08
CA LEU A 254 2.56 -1.71 2.77
C LEU A 254 2.37 -1.77 4.28
N GLY A 255 1.36 -1.13 4.86
CA GLY A 255 1.18 -1.03 6.31
C GLY A 255 2.26 -0.18 6.99
N ALA A 256 2.91 0.73 6.24
CA ALA A 256 4.08 1.45 6.70
C ALA A 256 3.89 2.97 6.63
N THR A 257 4.21 3.63 7.73
CA THR A 257 4.28 5.09 7.90
C THR A 257 5.71 5.60 8.05
N SER A 258 6.69 4.72 8.30
CA SER A 258 8.12 5.03 8.24
C SER A 258 8.72 4.72 6.87
N ALA A 259 9.67 5.54 6.42
CA ALA A 259 10.22 5.43 5.07
C ALA A 259 11.11 4.20 4.89
N SER A 260 11.93 3.87 5.91
CA SER A 260 12.78 2.67 5.89
C SER A 260 11.99 1.36 5.92
N LEU A 261 10.88 1.29 6.66
CA LEU A 261 10.03 0.10 6.69
C LEU A 261 9.31 -0.08 5.35
N ALA A 262 8.78 1.01 4.78
CA ALA A 262 8.19 0.98 3.45
C ALA A 262 9.20 0.48 2.41
N ALA A 263 10.47 0.93 2.46
CA ALA A 263 11.53 0.44 1.58
C ALA A 263 11.76 -1.08 1.72
N LEU A 264 11.83 -1.60 2.95
CA LEU A 264 11.94 -3.04 3.18
C LEU A 264 10.72 -3.78 2.62
N ARG A 265 9.51 -3.29 2.88
CA ARG A 265 8.28 -3.95 2.42
C ARG A 265 8.10 -3.89 0.91
N ILE A 266 8.63 -2.88 0.22
CA ILE A 266 8.68 -2.83 -1.25
C ILE A 266 9.59 -3.94 -1.81
N LEU A 267 10.73 -4.19 -1.18
CA LEU A 267 11.67 -5.23 -1.62
C LEU A 267 11.12 -6.64 -1.44
N LYS A 268 10.22 -6.81 -0.47
CA LYS A 268 9.83 -8.12 0.08
C LYS A 268 8.38 -8.49 -0.18
N GLY A 269 7.52 -7.49 -0.39
CA GLY A 269 6.11 -7.68 -0.71
C GLY A 269 5.93 -8.30 -2.09
N LYS A 270 4.69 -8.68 -2.36
CA LYS A 270 4.29 -9.29 -3.62
C LYS A 270 3.86 -8.20 -4.61
N SER A 271 4.27 -8.34 -5.88
CA SER A 271 3.69 -7.57 -6.97
C SER A 271 2.25 -8.03 -7.19
N SER A 272 1.31 -7.10 -7.05
CA SER A 272 -0.12 -7.37 -7.07
C SER A 272 -0.84 -6.34 -7.93
N GLN A 273 -1.96 -6.75 -8.53
CA GLN A 273 -2.85 -5.85 -9.23
C GLN A 273 -3.84 -5.21 -8.26
N CYS A 274 -4.19 -3.95 -8.50
CA CYS A 274 -5.21 -3.20 -7.79
C CYS A 274 -6.14 -2.51 -8.80
N ASP A 275 -7.38 -2.28 -8.41
CA ASP A 275 -8.30 -1.47 -9.19
C ASP A 275 -7.92 0.02 -9.12
N LEU A 276 -8.28 0.77 -10.16
CA LEU A 276 -8.24 2.23 -10.17
C LEU A 276 -9.64 2.78 -10.44
N MET A 277 -9.82 4.09 -10.22
CA MET A 277 -11.04 4.80 -10.52
C MET A 277 -10.79 5.79 -11.68
N ALA A 278 -11.59 5.71 -12.74
CA ALA A 278 -11.56 6.66 -13.84
C ALA A 278 -12.57 7.78 -13.59
N VAL A 279 -12.07 9.00 -13.39
CA VAL A 279 -12.86 10.20 -13.12
C VAL A 279 -13.03 11.00 -14.42
N CYS A 280 -14.27 11.14 -14.86
CA CYS A 280 -14.66 11.77 -16.11
C CYS A 280 -15.24 13.16 -15.83
N LYS A 281 -14.75 14.16 -16.56
CA LYS A 281 -15.23 15.55 -16.51
C LYS A 281 -16.41 15.75 -17.45
N SER A 282 -17.35 16.61 -17.08
CA SER A 282 -18.47 16.95 -17.97
C SER A 282 -18.07 18.03 -18.98
N SER A 283 -17.13 18.91 -18.62
CA SER A 283 -16.70 20.02 -19.46
C SER A 283 -15.65 19.65 -20.53
N SER A 284 -15.01 18.48 -20.41
CA SER A 284 -13.95 18.06 -21.33
C SER A 284 -13.96 16.55 -21.57
N ASP A 285 -13.18 16.09 -22.54
CA ASP A 285 -13.00 14.65 -22.81
C ASP A 285 -11.93 14.02 -21.91
N GLU A 286 -11.34 14.80 -21.01
CA GLU A 286 -10.27 14.38 -20.14
C GLU A 286 -10.77 13.38 -19.09
N VAL A 287 -10.06 12.25 -18.99
CA VAL A 287 -10.23 11.25 -17.94
C VAL A 287 -9.00 11.27 -17.06
N VAL A 288 -9.22 11.41 -15.76
CA VAL A 288 -8.19 11.41 -14.73
C VAL A 288 -8.32 10.10 -13.95
N LEU A 289 -7.21 9.40 -13.75
CA LEU A 289 -7.19 8.23 -12.89
C LEU A 289 -6.95 8.62 -11.44
N SER A 290 -7.67 7.96 -10.55
CA SER A 290 -7.58 8.12 -9.11
C SER A 290 -7.35 6.77 -8.46
N PHE A 291 -6.38 6.70 -7.55
CA PHE A 291 -6.07 5.49 -6.81
C PHE A 291 -6.57 5.54 -5.37
N LEU A 292 -6.85 6.75 -4.85
CA LEU A 292 -7.20 6.95 -3.46
C LEU A 292 -8.67 7.26 -3.29
N SER A 293 -9.13 8.45 -3.72
CA SER A 293 -10.43 8.96 -3.32
C SER A 293 -10.98 10.17 -4.09
N GLN A 294 -12.30 10.39 -4.01
CA GLN A 294 -12.99 11.61 -4.46
C GLN A 294 -13.90 12.15 -3.37
N THR A 295 -13.78 13.45 -3.08
CA THR A 295 -14.44 14.10 -1.95
C THR A 295 -15.27 15.29 -2.38
N TYR A 296 -16.48 15.40 -1.83
CA TYR A 296 -17.31 16.60 -1.91
C TYR A 296 -17.97 16.90 -0.55
N GLY A 297 -18.00 18.17 -0.17
CA GLY A 297 -18.62 18.62 1.09
C GLY A 297 -17.61 19.08 2.13
N ALA A 298 -17.92 18.87 3.42
CA ALA A 298 -17.17 19.44 4.52
C ALA A 298 -15.68 19.05 4.51
N ILE A 299 -15.35 17.81 4.16
CA ILE A 299 -13.96 17.32 4.07
C ILE A 299 -13.22 18.01 2.91
N ALA A 300 -13.77 18.03 1.69
CA ALA A 300 -13.13 18.73 0.57
C ALA A 300 -12.90 20.22 0.85
N GLN A 301 -13.84 20.84 1.58
CA GLN A 301 -13.74 22.23 1.99
C GLN A 301 -12.66 22.45 3.07
N ALA A 302 -12.43 21.48 3.94
CA ALA A 302 -11.32 21.48 4.87
C ALA A 302 -10.00 21.22 4.14
N ASP A 303 -9.91 20.19 3.30
CA ASP A 303 -8.70 19.78 2.60
C ASP A 303 -8.12 20.89 1.73
N ILE A 304 -8.95 21.43 0.82
CA ILE A 304 -8.54 22.47 -0.13
C ILE A 304 -8.62 23.86 0.51
N GLY A 305 -9.68 24.13 1.28
CA GLY A 305 -9.87 25.44 1.91
C GLY A 305 -8.87 25.76 3.03
N THR A 306 -8.11 24.78 3.52
CA THR A 306 -7.06 24.95 4.53
C THR A 306 -5.65 24.71 3.98
N GLU A 307 -5.47 24.70 2.65
CA GLU A 307 -4.12 24.55 2.05
C GLU A 307 -3.13 25.61 2.52
N TRP A 308 -3.61 26.82 2.81
CA TRP A 308 -2.78 27.91 3.36
C TRP A 308 -2.22 27.63 4.77
N ILE A 309 -2.74 26.63 5.50
CA ILE A 309 -2.20 26.15 6.80
C ILE A 309 -1.53 24.78 6.73
N ARG A 310 -1.09 24.33 5.55
CA ARG A 310 -0.40 23.04 5.35
C ARG A 310 0.79 22.81 6.29
N TRP A 311 1.43 23.88 6.77
CA TRP A 311 2.56 23.85 7.70
C TRP A 311 2.25 23.25 9.08
N ILE A 312 0.98 23.15 9.48
CA ILE A 312 0.55 22.58 10.78
C ILE A 312 0.47 21.03 10.71
N GLY A 313 0.61 20.43 9.53
CA GLY A 313 0.60 18.97 9.36
C GLY A 313 -0.82 18.36 9.48
N GLY A 314 -0.91 17.08 9.90
CA GLY A 314 -2.15 16.30 9.86
C GLY A 314 -3.32 16.85 10.70
N ILE A 315 -3.05 17.55 11.80
CA ILE A 315 -4.09 18.12 12.69
C ILE A 315 -5.00 19.16 12.02
N ARG A 316 -4.55 19.73 10.88
CA ARG A 316 -5.35 20.69 10.09
C ARG A 316 -6.66 20.07 9.59
N PHE A 317 -6.64 18.76 9.32
CA PHE A 317 -7.81 18.03 8.83
C PHE A 317 -8.86 17.93 9.94
N ASP A 318 -8.46 17.56 11.15
CA ASP A 318 -9.36 17.45 12.31
C ASP A 318 -9.98 18.81 12.67
N LEU A 319 -9.17 19.86 12.73
CA LEU A 319 -9.64 21.22 13.05
C LEU A 319 -10.56 21.78 11.96
N GLY A 320 -10.21 21.56 10.69
CA GLY A 320 -11.00 22.01 9.55
C GLY A 320 -12.38 21.33 9.53
N VAL A 321 -12.44 20.02 9.72
CA VAL A 321 -13.71 19.28 9.73
C VAL A 321 -14.56 19.70 10.93
N VAL A 322 -14.01 19.77 12.15
CA VAL A 322 -14.76 20.23 13.34
C VAL A 322 -15.33 21.64 13.13
N TYR A 323 -14.54 22.57 12.59
CA TYR A 323 -15.01 23.92 12.29
C TYR A 323 -16.18 23.94 11.30
N GLN A 324 -16.10 23.10 10.25
CA GLN A 324 -17.16 23.02 9.23
C GLN A 324 -18.42 22.35 9.76
N LEU A 325 -18.29 21.38 10.68
CA LEU A 325 -19.42 20.79 11.37
C LEU A 325 -20.14 21.80 12.27
N LEU A 326 -19.39 22.66 12.98
CA LEU A 326 -19.98 23.70 13.85
C LEU A 326 -20.79 24.74 13.06
N LYS A 327 -20.48 24.92 11.77
CA LYS A 327 -21.22 25.83 10.88
C LYS A 327 -22.51 25.23 10.28
N ASP A 328 -22.77 23.94 10.51
CA ASP A 328 -23.91 23.19 9.94
C ASP A 328 -24.14 23.46 8.43
N THR A 329 -23.04 23.58 7.67
CA THR A 329 -23.13 23.90 6.24
C THR A 329 -23.54 22.66 5.45
N LYS A 330 -24.55 22.84 4.58
CA LYS A 330 -25.04 21.79 3.67
C LYS A 330 -24.36 21.90 2.31
N TYR A 331 -24.12 20.75 1.69
CA TYR A 331 -23.48 20.61 0.40
C TYR A 331 -24.37 19.77 -0.52
N PRO A 332 -25.50 20.32 -0.99
CA PRO A 332 -26.46 19.57 -1.78
C PRO A 332 -25.83 19.05 -3.08
N CYS A 333 -26.20 17.83 -3.45
CA CYS A 333 -25.90 17.22 -4.74
C CYS A 333 -27.07 16.34 -5.20
N GLU A 334 -27.05 15.96 -6.47
CA GLU A 334 -27.73 14.75 -6.96
C GLU A 334 -26.67 13.66 -7.11
N LEU A 335 -27.04 12.41 -6.80
CA LEU A 335 -26.16 11.25 -6.89
C LEU A 335 -26.91 10.12 -7.60
N ALA A 336 -26.28 9.52 -8.59
CA ALA A 336 -26.71 8.26 -9.20
C ALA A 336 -25.59 7.23 -9.08
N VAL A 337 -25.95 5.96 -8.88
CA VAL A 337 -25.02 4.87 -8.60
C VAL A 337 -25.35 3.62 -9.40
N LYS A 338 -24.31 2.91 -9.82
CA LYS A 338 -24.36 1.52 -10.25
C LYS A 338 -24.00 0.64 -9.05
N LEU A 339 -25.00 0.24 -8.27
CA LEU A 339 -24.77 -0.50 -7.02
C LEU A 339 -24.20 -1.90 -7.25
N LYS A 340 -23.25 -2.29 -6.40
CA LYS A 340 -22.82 -3.68 -6.20
C LYS A 340 -23.32 -4.26 -4.88
N CYS A 341 -23.20 -3.50 -3.79
CA CYS A 341 -23.68 -3.90 -2.47
C CYS A 341 -24.39 -2.72 -1.79
N LYS A 342 -25.55 -3.00 -1.21
CA LYS A 342 -26.39 -2.03 -0.52
C LYS A 342 -26.31 -2.26 0.99
N GLY A 343 -25.60 -1.36 1.67
CA GLY A 343 -25.50 -1.37 3.13
C GLY A 343 -24.59 -2.46 3.70
N ASN A 344 -24.40 -2.39 5.01
CA ASN A 344 -23.29 -3.07 5.69
C ASN A 344 -23.37 -4.60 5.69
N ASP A 345 -24.57 -5.19 5.70
CA ASP A 345 -24.71 -6.66 5.69
C ASP A 345 -24.28 -7.26 4.34
N GLU A 346 -24.69 -6.65 3.23
CA GLU A 346 -24.25 -7.08 1.89
C GLU A 346 -22.75 -6.82 1.68
N ILE A 347 -22.24 -5.69 2.17
CA ILE A 347 -20.81 -5.35 2.10
C ILE A 347 -19.98 -6.34 2.91
N SER A 348 -20.41 -6.71 4.13
CA SER A 348 -19.70 -7.69 4.97
C SER A 348 -19.60 -9.05 4.28
N LYS A 349 -20.72 -9.53 3.71
CA LYS A 349 -20.74 -10.79 2.96
C LYS A 349 -19.82 -10.73 1.75
N HIS A 350 -19.89 -9.66 0.97
CA HIS A 350 -19.02 -9.46 -0.19
C HIS A 350 -17.53 -9.41 0.20
N TYR A 351 -17.19 -8.69 1.27
CA TYR A 351 -15.83 -8.59 1.79
C TYR A 351 -15.29 -9.97 2.19
N GLU A 352 -16.06 -10.75 2.95
CA GLU A 352 -15.68 -12.12 3.34
C GLU A 352 -15.49 -13.05 2.14
N GLU A 353 -16.36 -12.96 1.14
CA GLU A 353 -16.28 -13.77 -0.08
C GLU A 353 -15.03 -13.42 -0.88
N MET A 354 -14.73 -12.13 -1.06
CA MET A 354 -13.58 -11.65 -1.81
C MET A 354 -12.24 -11.95 -1.11
N MET A 355 -12.19 -11.82 0.22
CA MET A 355 -11.00 -12.19 1.02
C MET A 355 -10.65 -13.68 0.93
N LYS A 356 -11.65 -14.55 0.70
CA LYS A 356 -11.46 -16.00 0.55
C LYS A 356 -11.20 -16.40 -0.92
N ALA A 357 -11.51 -15.52 -1.87
CA ALA A 357 -11.41 -15.83 -3.29
C ALA A 357 -9.93 -15.93 -3.73
N PRO A 358 -9.60 -16.85 -4.65
CA PRO A 358 -8.25 -16.94 -5.18
C PRO A 358 -7.93 -15.72 -6.03
N LYS A 359 -6.82 -15.04 -5.70
CA LYS A 359 -6.33 -13.90 -6.47
C LYS A 359 -5.65 -14.38 -7.74
N LYS A 360 -6.33 -14.16 -8.86
CA LYS A 360 -5.80 -14.41 -10.21
C LYS A 360 -5.27 -13.11 -10.80
N GLU A 361 -3.99 -13.11 -11.13
CA GLU A 361 -3.37 -12.09 -11.98
C GLU A 361 -3.65 -12.42 -13.45
N GLU A 362 -4.10 -11.42 -14.19
CA GLU A 362 -4.33 -11.52 -15.62
C GLU A 362 -3.51 -10.43 -16.34
N PRO A 363 -3.01 -10.68 -17.56
CA PRO A 363 -2.29 -9.65 -18.30
C PRO A 363 -3.16 -8.41 -18.50
N ILE A 364 -2.60 -7.23 -18.21
CA ILE A 364 -3.30 -5.96 -18.45
C ILE A 364 -3.26 -5.66 -19.95
N THR A 365 -4.44 -5.43 -20.53
CA THR A 365 -4.66 -5.12 -21.95
C THR A 365 -5.37 -3.78 -22.09
N GLU A 366 -5.46 -3.25 -23.33
CA GLU A 366 -6.21 -2.01 -23.57
C GLU A 366 -7.71 -2.14 -23.26
N GLU A 367 -8.28 -3.35 -23.31
CA GLU A 367 -9.68 -3.58 -22.92
C GLU A 367 -9.94 -3.25 -21.45
N ASN A 368 -8.93 -3.39 -20.57
CA ASN A 368 -9.06 -3.03 -19.16
C ASN A 368 -9.22 -1.52 -18.93
N PHE A 369 -8.90 -0.68 -19.93
CA PHE A 369 -9.05 0.78 -19.88
C PHE A 369 -10.29 1.28 -20.61
N LYS A 370 -11.13 0.39 -21.13
CA LYS A 370 -12.39 0.74 -21.76
C LYS A 370 -13.41 1.15 -20.70
N LEU A 371 -13.94 2.36 -20.84
CA LEU A 371 -14.99 2.88 -19.96
C LEU A 371 -16.36 2.48 -20.51
N HIS A 372 -17.16 1.80 -19.70
CA HIS A 372 -18.46 1.26 -20.08
C HIS A 372 -19.56 2.32 -20.04
N TYR A 373 -19.42 3.36 -19.22
CA TYR A 373 -20.47 4.36 -19.00
C TYR A 373 -20.10 5.77 -19.50
N TYR A 374 -18.94 5.91 -20.14
CA TYR A 374 -18.39 7.21 -20.56
C TYR A 374 -19.22 7.87 -21.66
N ASP A 375 -19.60 7.11 -22.69
CA ASP A 375 -20.31 7.66 -23.85
C ASP A 375 -21.67 8.27 -23.44
N ASP A 376 -22.44 7.58 -22.58
CA ASP A 376 -23.70 8.10 -22.03
C ASP A 376 -23.49 9.41 -21.24
N PHE A 377 -22.41 9.47 -20.46
CA PHE A 377 -22.07 10.67 -19.67
C PHE A 377 -21.69 11.86 -20.56
N LYS A 378 -20.98 11.59 -21.66
CA LYS A 378 -20.56 12.60 -22.63
C LYS A 378 -21.72 13.12 -23.47
N GLU A 379 -22.67 12.26 -23.83
CA GLU A 379 -23.89 12.69 -24.50
C GLU A 379 -24.72 13.61 -23.58
N SER A 380 -24.89 13.24 -22.31
CA SER A 380 -25.55 14.09 -21.32
C SER A 380 -25.14 13.71 -19.90
N ALA A 381 -24.56 14.67 -19.19
CA ALA A 381 -24.19 14.54 -17.78
C ALA A 381 -25.39 14.64 -16.81
N ARG A 382 -26.62 14.71 -17.30
CA ARG A 382 -27.82 14.89 -16.47
C ARG A 382 -28.36 13.55 -15.94
N MET A 383 -29.15 13.59 -14.86
CA MET A 383 -29.71 12.39 -14.25
C MET A 383 -30.81 11.72 -15.09
N GLU A 384 -31.37 12.41 -16.09
CA GLU A 384 -32.31 11.79 -17.02
C GLU A 384 -31.62 10.87 -18.04
N ASN A 385 -30.29 11.00 -18.21
CA ASN A 385 -29.50 10.20 -19.14
C ASN A 385 -28.56 9.24 -18.38
N LEU A 386 -29.15 8.25 -17.71
CA LEU A 386 -28.40 7.24 -16.97
C LEU A 386 -28.37 5.91 -17.72
N PRO A 387 -27.23 5.19 -17.71
CA PRO A 387 -27.13 3.87 -18.30
C PRO A 387 -28.04 2.84 -17.61
N ALA A 388 -28.26 1.70 -18.27
CA ALA A 388 -29.11 0.65 -17.76
C ALA A 388 -28.65 0.10 -16.38
N GLY A 389 -29.60 -0.02 -15.46
CA GLY A 389 -29.39 -0.54 -14.11
C GLY A 389 -28.62 0.39 -13.17
N TRP A 390 -28.50 1.67 -13.51
CA TRP A 390 -28.18 2.73 -12.55
C TRP A 390 -29.45 3.15 -11.80
N GLU A 391 -29.27 3.58 -10.54
CA GLU A 391 -30.35 4.16 -9.74
C GLU A 391 -29.98 5.55 -9.23
N VAL A 392 -30.96 6.44 -9.18
CA VAL A 392 -30.81 7.74 -8.52
C VAL A 392 -30.96 7.53 -7.03
N TYR A 393 -29.94 7.94 -6.27
CA TYR A 393 -29.92 7.82 -4.82
C TYR A 393 -30.86 8.84 -4.15
N ASP A 394 -31.32 8.54 -2.93
CA ASP A 394 -32.38 9.32 -2.26
C ASP A 394 -32.05 10.82 -2.18
N SER A 395 -32.86 11.63 -2.86
CA SER A 395 -32.75 13.09 -2.88
C SER A 395 -32.90 13.71 -1.49
N ASN A 396 -33.64 13.07 -0.59
CA ASN A 396 -33.80 13.57 0.78
C ASN A 396 -32.49 13.52 1.58
N VAL A 397 -31.61 12.56 1.26
CA VAL A 397 -30.27 12.46 1.84
C VAL A 397 -29.30 13.40 1.13
N THR A 398 -29.26 13.38 -0.20
CA THR A 398 -28.24 14.08 -1.00
C THR A 398 -28.42 15.60 -1.05
N LEU A 399 -29.66 16.11 -0.94
CA LEU A 399 -29.90 17.54 -0.75
C LEU A 399 -29.50 18.04 0.65
N ASN A 400 -29.42 17.14 1.62
CA ASN A 400 -28.92 17.38 2.97
C ASN A 400 -27.50 16.82 3.16
N ASN A 401 -26.76 16.58 2.07
CA ASN A 401 -25.42 16.01 2.16
C ASN A 401 -24.48 16.92 2.96
N ARG A 402 -23.73 16.33 3.89
CA ARG A 402 -22.69 17.01 4.67
C ARG A 402 -21.30 16.58 4.21
N ILE A 403 -21.11 15.27 4.02
CA ILE A 403 -19.86 14.67 3.54
C ILE A 403 -20.23 13.61 2.52
N PHE A 404 -19.68 13.75 1.32
CA PHE A 404 -19.61 12.70 0.32
C PHE A 404 -18.15 12.29 0.18
N TYR A 405 -17.87 11.01 0.29
CA TYR A 405 -16.53 10.47 0.11
C TYR A 405 -16.58 9.11 -0.58
N ALA A 406 -15.92 8.98 -1.73
CA ALA A 406 -15.71 7.72 -2.42
C ALA A 406 -14.22 7.38 -2.47
N GLY A 407 -13.84 6.10 -2.44
CA GLY A 407 -12.44 5.72 -2.51
C GLY A 407 -12.18 4.24 -2.72
N LYS A 408 -10.89 3.91 -2.93
CA LYS A 408 -10.43 2.56 -3.28
C LYS A 408 -9.37 1.99 -2.32
N MET A 409 -8.77 2.81 -1.47
CA MET A 409 -7.82 2.37 -0.44
C MET A 409 -8.35 2.63 0.96
N PRO A 410 -8.08 1.75 1.94
CA PRO A 410 -8.68 1.86 3.27
C PRO A 410 -8.24 3.10 4.05
N TYR A 411 -6.96 3.44 4.00
CA TYR A 411 -6.41 4.59 4.72
C TYR A 411 -6.22 5.77 3.79
N ILE A 412 -6.80 6.91 4.15
CA ILE A 412 -6.63 8.20 3.43
C ILE A 412 -5.60 9.11 4.12
N ALA A 413 -5.24 8.80 5.36
CA ALA A 413 -4.18 9.42 6.12
C ALA A 413 -3.71 8.45 7.23
N ALA A 414 -2.61 8.80 7.92
CA ALA A 414 -1.96 7.91 8.89
C ALA A 414 -2.86 7.42 10.04
N SER A 415 -3.90 8.18 10.38
CA SER A 415 -4.86 7.88 11.46
C SER A 415 -6.30 7.87 10.94
N THR A 416 -6.50 7.61 9.66
CA THR A 416 -7.82 7.75 9.03
C THR A 416 -8.10 6.55 8.12
N ASN A 417 -8.61 5.48 8.75
CA ASN A 417 -9.14 4.27 8.11
C ASN A 417 -10.56 4.55 7.61
N PHE A 418 -10.68 5.38 6.57
CA PHE A 418 -11.99 5.87 6.12
C PHE A 418 -12.80 4.81 5.36
N PHE A 419 -12.14 3.90 4.65
CA PHE A 419 -12.77 2.85 3.84
C PHE A 419 -12.38 1.46 4.33
N PRO A 420 -12.78 1.04 5.54
CA PRO A 420 -12.31 -0.18 6.18
C PRO A 420 -12.64 -1.46 5.38
N ALA A 421 -13.67 -1.44 4.54
CA ALA A 421 -14.08 -2.56 3.69
C ALA A 421 -13.45 -2.54 2.28
N ALA A 422 -12.51 -1.63 2.00
CA ALA A 422 -11.86 -1.55 0.69
C ALA A 422 -10.94 -2.76 0.47
N LEU A 423 -11.02 -3.36 -0.71
CA LEU A 423 -10.18 -4.47 -1.13
C LEU A 423 -9.43 -4.13 -2.42
N PRO A 424 -8.21 -4.67 -2.64
CA PRO A 424 -7.41 -4.36 -3.84
C PRO A 424 -8.13 -4.61 -5.16
N THR A 425 -8.87 -5.71 -5.26
CA THR A 425 -9.44 -6.22 -6.53
C THR A 425 -10.85 -6.78 -6.37
N ASP A 426 -11.78 -6.00 -5.84
CA ASP A 426 -13.21 -6.35 -5.74
C ASP A 426 -14.07 -5.71 -6.85
N GLY A 427 -13.43 -4.92 -7.72
CA GLY A 427 -14.08 -4.17 -8.79
C GLY A 427 -15.10 -3.18 -8.26
N SER A 428 -14.93 -2.68 -7.04
CA SER A 428 -15.85 -1.74 -6.43
C SER A 428 -15.13 -0.52 -5.87
N ILE A 429 -15.91 0.54 -5.74
CA ILE A 429 -15.59 1.80 -5.07
C ILE A 429 -16.40 1.82 -3.79
N ASP A 430 -15.75 2.07 -2.66
CA ASP A 430 -16.42 2.29 -1.39
C ASP A 430 -16.94 3.73 -1.36
N LEU A 431 -18.25 3.90 -1.19
CA LEU A 431 -18.92 5.19 -1.21
C LEU A 431 -19.62 5.41 0.14
N ILE A 432 -19.25 6.50 0.81
CA ILE A 432 -19.76 6.88 2.12
C ILE A 432 -20.41 8.27 2.06
N VAL A 433 -21.64 8.36 2.59
CA VAL A 433 -22.41 9.61 2.69
C VAL A 433 -22.81 9.86 4.13
N PHE A 434 -22.53 11.08 4.62
CA PHE A 434 -23.03 11.59 5.89
C PHE A 434 -24.21 12.54 5.65
N ASP A 435 -25.37 12.17 6.20
CA ASP A 435 -26.59 12.97 6.16
C ASP A 435 -26.54 14.11 7.20
N SER A 436 -26.84 15.34 6.81
CA SER A 436 -26.88 16.48 7.74
C SER A 436 -28.03 16.40 8.76
N ARG A 437 -29.02 15.53 8.55
CA ARG A 437 -30.11 15.27 9.51
C ARG A 437 -29.62 14.47 10.73
N SER A 438 -28.50 13.76 10.60
CA SER A 438 -27.84 13.13 11.73
C SER A 438 -27.43 14.20 12.75
N LYS A 439 -27.71 13.93 14.03
CA LYS A 439 -27.34 14.84 15.13
C LYS A 439 -25.85 15.14 15.05
N PHE A 440 -25.47 16.41 15.25
CA PHE A 440 -24.06 16.85 15.25
C PHE A 440 -23.16 15.91 16.05
N LEU A 441 -23.58 15.50 17.26
CA LEU A 441 -22.85 14.56 18.12
C LEU A 441 -22.60 13.20 17.46
N SER A 442 -23.54 12.67 16.70
CA SER A 442 -23.36 11.39 15.97
C SER A 442 -22.34 11.56 14.85
N THR A 443 -22.39 12.66 14.08
CA THR A 443 -21.37 12.95 13.06
C THR A 443 -19.99 13.15 13.69
N ALA A 444 -19.91 13.87 14.81
CA ALA A 444 -18.64 14.10 15.52
C ALA A 444 -18.06 12.79 16.07
N ASN A 445 -18.89 11.94 16.69
CA ASN A 445 -18.46 10.63 17.19
C ASN A 445 -17.95 9.73 16.05
N ALA A 446 -18.65 9.70 14.92
CA ALA A 446 -18.22 8.97 13.74
C ALA A 446 -16.88 9.48 13.20
N LEU A 447 -16.62 10.79 13.19
CA LEU A 447 -15.31 11.31 12.78
C LEU A 447 -14.20 10.99 13.78
N MET A 448 -14.53 10.95 15.08
CA MET A 448 -13.58 10.57 16.13
C MET A 448 -13.22 9.08 16.11
N SER A 449 -13.98 8.23 15.41
CA SER A 449 -13.72 6.80 15.28
C SER A 449 -13.09 6.39 13.94
N LEU A 450 -12.68 7.36 13.11
CA LEU A 450 -12.03 7.12 11.82
C LEU A 450 -10.70 6.38 11.93
N ASP A 451 -10.00 6.48 13.05
CA ASP A 451 -8.75 5.74 13.29
C ASP A 451 -8.99 4.23 13.37
N LYS A 452 -10.12 3.84 13.96
CA LYS A 452 -10.58 2.45 14.09
C LYS A 452 -11.42 1.99 12.90
N GLY A 453 -11.94 2.92 12.11
CA GLY A 453 -12.83 2.64 10.98
C GLY A 453 -14.23 2.17 11.43
N THR A 454 -14.66 2.44 12.66
CA THR A 454 -15.98 1.98 13.14
C THR A 454 -17.13 2.89 12.73
N HIS A 455 -16.83 4.06 12.17
CA HIS A 455 -17.80 5.06 11.69
C HIS A 455 -18.77 4.52 10.66
N VAL A 456 -18.36 3.53 9.86
CA VAL A 456 -19.22 2.89 8.84
C VAL A 456 -20.41 2.15 9.46
N TRP A 457 -20.36 1.81 10.74
CA TRP A 457 -21.41 1.10 11.47
C TRP A 457 -22.41 2.02 12.17
N GLU A 458 -22.18 3.33 12.17
CA GLU A 458 -23.06 4.32 12.79
C GLU A 458 -24.34 4.54 11.94
N ASP A 459 -25.52 4.56 12.57
CA ASP A 459 -26.83 4.68 11.87
C ASP A 459 -26.93 5.88 10.91
N GLY A 460 -26.21 6.96 11.25
CA GLY A 460 -26.16 8.22 10.52
C GLY A 460 -25.22 8.22 9.30
N VAL A 461 -24.50 7.13 9.07
CA VAL A 461 -23.54 6.95 7.97
C VAL A 461 -24.12 5.94 6.99
N LYS A 462 -24.08 6.27 5.69
CA LYS A 462 -24.53 5.37 4.63
C LYS A 462 -23.32 4.90 3.84
N HIS A 463 -23.11 3.59 3.80
CA HIS A 463 -21.98 2.94 3.13
C HIS A 463 -22.50 2.02 2.02
N PHE A 464 -21.91 2.15 0.85
CA PHE A 464 -22.21 1.39 -0.36
C PHE A 464 -20.93 0.89 -1.00
N LYS A 465 -21.04 -0.22 -1.73
CA LYS A 465 -20.07 -0.56 -2.77
C LYS A 465 -20.72 -0.35 -4.12
N VAL A 466 -20.06 0.42 -4.98
CA VAL A 466 -20.54 0.79 -6.33
C VAL A 466 -19.51 0.41 -7.38
N GLU A 467 -19.96 0.08 -8.58
CA GLU A 467 -19.10 -0.07 -9.75
C GLU A 467 -18.79 1.28 -10.40
N ALA A 468 -19.77 2.19 -10.36
CA ALA A 468 -19.69 3.52 -10.90
C ALA A 468 -20.68 4.46 -10.19
N PHE A 469 -20.40 5.75 -10.21
CA PHE A 469 -21.33 6.77 -9.72
C PHE A 469 -21.22 8.08 -10.51
N ARG A 470 -22.27 8.89 -10.46
CA ARG A 470 -22.34 10.23 -11.06
C ARG A 470 -22.80 11.20 -9.99
N LEU A 471 -22.04 12.27 -9.80
CA LEU A 471 -22.37 13.33 -8.84
C LEU A 471 -22.56 14.65 -9.59
N ILE A 472 -23.72 15.28 -9.36
CA ILE A 472 -24.02 16.63 -9.85
C ILE A 472 -24.09 17.55 -8.64
N PRO A 473 -23.10 18.43 -8.43
CA PRO A 473 -23.12 19.32 -7.28
C PRO A 473 -24.17 20.43 -7.49
N LYS A 474 -24.93 20.77 -6.45
CA LYS A 474 -26.08 21.72 -6.52
C LYS A 474 -25.95 22.92 -5.59
N SER A 475 -24.80 23.10 -4.96
CA SER A 475 -24.59 24.25 -4.07
C SER A 475 -24.57 25.54 -4.89
N SER A 476 -25.33 26.54 -4.44
CA SER A 476 -25.29 27.89 -5.02
C SER A 476 -24.01 28.66 -4.67
N LYS A 477 -23.26 28.19 -3.67
CA LYS A 477 -21.96 28.72 -3.28
C LYS A 477 -20.87 27.83 -3.86
N LYS A 478 -19.77 28.44 -4.33
CA LYS A 478 -18.59 27.72 -4.81
C LYS A 478 -18.05 26.82 -3.69
N CYS A 479 -18.10 25.51 -3.91
CA CYS A 479 -17.54 24.49 -3.03
C CYS A 479 -16.36 23.82 -3.73
N PHE A 480 -15.55 23.09 -2.96
CA PHE A 480 -14.43 22.34 -3.49
C PHE A 480 -14.80 20.88 -3.75
N ILE A 481 -14.21 20.33 -4.81
CA ILE A 481 -14.17 18.90 -5.11
C ILE A 481 -12.68 18.53 -5.12
N SER A 482 -12.36 17.40 -4.52
CA SER A 482 -11.00 16.88 -4.42
C SER A 482 -10.94 15.49 -5.05
N VAL A 483 -9.90 15.21 -5.82
CA VAL A 483 -9.58 13.88 -6.37
C VAL A 483 -8.15 13.54 -5.96
N ASP A 484 -7.96 12.49 -5.17
CA ASP A 484 -6.69 12.09 -4.54
C ASP A 484 -6.00 13.22 -3.74
N GLY A 485 -6.77 14.19 -3.23
CA GLY A 485 -6.25 15.38 -2.54
C GLY A 485 -5.94 16.56 -3.46
N GLU A 486 -6.04 16.39 -4.78
CA GLU A 486 -5.79 17.42 -5.79
C GLU A 486 -7.08 18.16 -6.17
N TRP A 487 -6.93 19.43 -6.58
CA TRP A 487 -8.07 20.27 -6.97
C TRP A 487 -8.80 19.72 -8.20
N PHE A 488 -10.13 19.63 -8.13
CA PHE A 488 -10.98 19.26 -9.25
C PHE A 488 -12.02 20.35 -9.56
N PRO A 489 -12.35 20.60 -10.85
CA PRO A 489 -13.35 21.60 -11.22
C PRO A 489 -14.72 21.36 -10.58
N TYR A 490 -15.41 22.43 -10.20
CA TYR A 490 -16.76 22.35 -9.64
C TYR A 490 -17.80 22.16 -10.75
N GLU A 491 -18.02 20.91 -11.14
CA GLU A 491 -18.91 20.52 -12.23
C GLU A 491 -19.48 19.10 -12.01
N PRO A 492 -20.49 18.67 -12.79
CA PRO A 492 -20.87 17.26 -12.86
C PRO A 492 -19.68 16.37 -13.22
N PHE A 493 -19.52 15.28 -12.50
CA PHE A 493 -18.49 14.28 -12.81
C PHE A 493 -19.02 12.86 -12.62
N GLN A 494 -18.40 11.92 -13.33
CA GLN A 494 -18.71 10.50 -13.25
C GLN A 494 -17.44 9.74 -12.92
N VAL A 495 -17.56 8.70 -12.10
CA VAL A 495 -16.47 7.80 -11.75
C VAL A 495 -16.86 6.38 -12.07
N GLU A 496 -15.96 5.64 -12.70
CA GLU A 496 -16.12 4.22 -13.03
C GLU A 496 -14.87 3.45 -12.60
N ILE A 497 -15.05 2.23 -12.11
CA ILE A 497 -13.94 1.37 -11.71
C ILE A 497 -13.21 0.76 -12.93
N LEU A 498 -11.88 0.82 -12.92
CA LEU A 498 -11.00 0.09 -13.81
C LEU A 498 -10.42 -1.12 -13.06
N ASN A 499 -10.83 -2.32 -13.46
CA ASN A 499 -10.48 -3.54 -12.74
C ASN A 499 -9.02 -3.93 -12.97
N LYS A 500 -8.26 -4.12 -11.88
CA LYS A 500 -6.91 -4.71 -11.86
C LYS A 500 -5.87 -4.02 -12.77
N VAL A 501 -6.00 -2.71 -12.99
CA VAL A 501 -5.11 -1.97 -13.90
C VAL A 501 -3.84 -1.41 -13.27
N LEU A 502 -3.80 -1.21 -11.95
CA LEU A 502 -2.59 -0.73 -11.27
C LEU A 502 -1.76 -1.93 -10.82
N ARG A 503 -0.47 -1.98 -11.18
CA ARG A 503 0.49 -2.90 -10.56
C ARG A 503 1.25 -2.17 -9.46
N THR A 504 1.17 -2.69 -8.23
CA THR A 504 1.82 -2.15 -7.02
C THR A 504 2.42 -3.29 -6.18
N ILE A 505 3.07 -2.97 -5.06
CA ILE A 505 3.54 -3.96 -4.08
C ILE A 505 2.61 -3.97 -2.87
N LEU A 506 2.09 -5.16 -2.53
CA LEU A 506 1.32 -5.41 -1.31
C LEU A 506 2.13 -6.33 -0.38
N TRP A 507 2.15 -6.03 0.92
CA TRP A 507 2.97 -6.80 1.88
C TRP A 507 2.51 -8.28 2.00
N ASP A 508 1.19 -8.52 2.05
CA ASP A 508 0.59 -9.86 2.16
C ASP A 508 -0.44 -10.11 1.05
N ASP A 509 -0.21 -9.56 -0.15
CA ASP A 509 -1.15 -9.59 -1.29
C ASP A 509 -2.51 -8.90 -1.02
N GLU A 510 -2.71 -8.34 0.17
CA GLU A 510 -3.89 -7.60 0.61
C GLU A 510 -3.53 -6.15 0.95
N PHE A 511 -4.56 -5.32 1.05
CA PHE A 511 -4.41 -4.08 1.78
C PHE A 511 -4.20 -4.33 3.28
N THR A 512 -3.61 -3.32 3.88
CA THR A 512 -3.38 -3.14 5.31
C THR A 512 -4.69 -3.40 6.10
N VAL A 513 -4.68 -4.44 6.94
CA VAL A 513 -5.78 -4.89 7.82
C VAL A 513 -6.45 -3.74 8.58
N THR A 514 -7.76 -3.62 8.40
CA THR A 514 -8.54 -2.49 8.89
C THR A 514 -9.35 -2.78 10.16
N GLY A 515 -9.50 -4.05 10.53
CA GLY A 515 -10.40 -4.48 11.60
C GLY A 515 -11.89 -4.46 11.22
N TYR A 516 -12.22 -4.38 9.92
CA TYR A 516 -13.61 -4.17 9.46
C TYR A 516 -14.60 -5.18 10.02
N LEU A 517 -14.32 -6.48 9.90
CA LEU A 517 -15.22 -7.53 10.37
C LEU A 517 -15.18 -7.68 11.90
N GLU A 518 -14.02 -7.46 12.52
CA GLU A 518 -13.84 -7.53 13.97
C GLU A 518 -14.63 -6.44 14.70
N ASN A 519 -14.78 -5.28 14.07
CA ASN A 519 -15.46 -4.10 14.62
C ASN A 519 -16.98 -4.10 14.40
N ARG A 520 -17.57 -5.19 13.88
CA ARG A 520 -19.02 -5.30 13.65
C ARG A 520 -19.85 -5.43 14.94
N ASN A 521 -19.22 -5.78 16.07
CA ASN A 521 -19.89 -6.14 17.33
C ASN A 521 -20.02 -4.97 18.32
#